data_AF-A0A923J987-F1
#
_entry.id   AF-A0A923J987-F1
#
_cell.length_a   1.000
_cell.length_b   1.000
_cell.length_c   1.000
_cell.angle_alpha   90.00
_cell.angle_beta   90.00
_cell.angle_gamma   90.00
#
_symmetry.space_group_name_H-M   'P 1'
#
loop_
_entity.id
_entity.type
_entity.pdbx_description
1 polymer ?
#
loop_
_entity_poly.entity_id
_entity_poly.type
_entity_poly.pdbx_seq_one_letter_code
_entity_poly.pdbx_strand_id
1 'polypeptide(L)'
;MPVPETWPHHTDFPSEVHVDRDAQEISLRIAGRTAANRRDSLCESQTAGLRIARPLGGRPKLTITDTGLAARLLGGRLRTDPDLAGRLLETFVAGELRAQCEWSRTRPSLFHFRDRTGVEVDIVLESGDGHVVGVEIKAGATVRADDLRGLRLLEQRLGADFSAGIVLCTIPEARHLGGPIWALPFSALWHPNERAPRPRIDGDA
;
A
#
# COMPACT_ATOMS: atom_id res chain seq x y z
N MET A 1 31.56 -9.21 37.87
CA MET A 1 31.97 -8.21 36.88
C MET A 1 30.83 -8.07 35.88
N PRO A 2 30.11 -6.95 35.82
CA PRO A 2 29.12 -6.74 34.78
C PRO A 2 29.81 -6.25 33.51
N VAL A 3 29.38 -6.79 32.38
CA VAL A 3 29.81 -6.50 31.01
C VAL A 3 29.34 -5.10 30.56
N PRO A 4 30.08 -4.44 29.64
CA PRO A 4 29.83 -3.06 29.23
C PRO A 4 28.69 -2.91 28.22
N GLU A 5 27.92 -1.84 28.44
CA GLU A 5 27.52 -0.78 27.51
C GLU A 5 27.33 -1.05 26.00
N THR A 6 26.17 -0.57 25.53
CA THR A 6 25.78 -0.20 24.16
C THR A 6 25.34 -1.30 23.19
N TRP A 7 24.02 -1.45 23.08
CA TRP A 7 23.35 -1.92 21.86
C TRP A 7 22.94 -0.69 21.03
N PRO A 8 23.07 -0.71 19.69
CA PRO A 8 22.77 0.45 18.86
C PRO A 8 21.26 0.74 18.87
N HIS A 9 20.91 1.91 19.37
CA HIS A 9 19.58 2.52 19.26
C HIS A 9 19.30 2.90 17.79
N HIS A 10 18.95 1.93 16.93
CA HIS A 10 18.36 2.22 15.62
C HIS A 10 17.46 1.06 15.17
N THR A 11 16.32 0.94 15.81
CA THR A 11 15.09 0.44 15.17
C THR A 11 13.97 1.43 15.47
N ASP A 12 14.26 2.70 15.16
CA ASP A 12 13.21 3.70 15.02
C ASP A 12 12.30 3.26 13.87
N PHE A 13 11.01 3.11 14.18
CA PHE A 13 9.96 3.39 13.21
C PHE A 13 10.37 4.70 12.53
N PRO A 14 10.51 4.78 11.19
CA PRO A 14 10.90 6.02 10.57
C PRO A 14 9.93 7.10 11.08
N SER A 15 10.48 8.08 11.79
CA SER A 15 9.77 9.23 12.37
C SER A 15 9.20 10.17 11.29
N GLU A 16 9.20 9.73 10.03
CA GLU A 16 8.65 10.37 8.84
C GLU A 16 7.43 9.63 8.25
N VAL A 17 6.76 8.76 9.04
CA VAL A 17 5.33 8.46 8.85
C VAL A 17 4.55 9.18 9.95
N HIS A 18 4.16 10.43 9.68
CA HIS A 18 3.42 11.23 10.64
C HIS A 18 1.93 10.88 10.55
N VAL A 19 1.40 10.25 11.60
CA VAL A 19 -0.04 10.17 11.86
C VAL A 19 -0.50 11.56 12.29
N ASP A 20 -1.06 12.31 11.36
CA ASP A 20 -1.69 13.60 11.64
C ASP A 20 -2.87 13.39 12.59
N ARG A 21 -2.93 14.15 13.69
CA ARG A 21 -3.91 13.93 14.76
C ARG A 21 -5.34 14.38 14.40
N ASP A 22 -5.55 14.98 13.24
CA ASP A 22 -6.84 15.61 12.88
C ASP A 22 -7.41 15.22 11.48
N ALA A 23 -6.97 14.14 10.83
CA ALA A 23 -7.57 13.71 9.54
C ALA A 23 -7.74 12.18 9.42
N GLN A 24 -9.00 11.75 9.33
CA GLN A 24 -9.47 10.37 9.21
C GLN A 24 -9.36 9.85 7.76
N GLU A 25 -8.15 9.55 7.31
CA GLU A 25 -7.86 9.16 5.92
C GLU A 25 -6.80 8.04 5.92
N ILE A 26 -6.77 7.16 4.91
CA ILE A 26 -5.54 6.41 4.56
C ILE A 26 -4.54 7.44 4.02
N SER A 27 -4.07 8.32 4.91
CA SER A 27 -2.97 9.21 4.64
C SER A 27 -1.70 8.40 4.79
N LEU A 28 -1.35 7.66 3.74
CA LEU A 28 0.06 7.46 3.42
C LEU A 28 0.61 8.86 3.15
N ARG A 29 1.12 9.53 4.19
CA ARG A 29 2.04 10.63 4.00
C ARG A 29 3.27 10.02 3.36
N ILE A 30 3.25 10.00 2.04
CA ILE A 30 4.45 9.96 1.28
C ILE A 30 5.25 11.18 1.71
N ALA A 31 6.35 10.96 2.41
CA ALA A 31 7.30 12.01 2.70
C ALA A 31 7.90 12.45 1.36
N GLY A 32 7.30 13.49 0.76
CA GLY A 32 8.00 14.32 -0.18
C GLY A 32 9.24 14.83 0.51
N ARG A 33 10.40 14.26 0.20
CA ARG A 33 11.66 14.90 0.54
C ARG A 33 11.65 16.22 -0.19
N THR A 34 11.49 17.31 0.56
CA THR A 34 11.82 18.64 0.07
C THR A 34 13.21 18.54 -0.55
N ALA A 35 13.29 18.78 -1.86
CA ALA A 35 14.54 18.78 -2.62
C ALA A 35 15.50 19.81 -2.00
N ALA A 36 16.34 19.35 -1.08
CA ALA A 36 17.47 20.12 -0.61
C ALA A 36 18.54 20.09 -1.70
N ASN A 37 18.51 21.16 -2.50
CA ASN A 37 19.67 21.80 -3.12
C ASN A 37 20.70 20.85 -3.76
N ARG A 38 20.51 20.58 -5.05
CA ARG A 38 21.63 20.29 -5.95
C ARG A 38 21.58 21.29 -7.10
N ARG A 39 22.07 22.50 -6.83
CA ARG A 39 22.56 23.38 -7.90
C ARG A 39 23.86 22.78 -8.44
N ASP A 40 23.96 22.87 -9.76
CA ASP A 40 25.12 22.69 -10.62
C ASP A 40 25.18 21.42 -11.48
N SER A 41 25.24 21.71 -12.78
CA SER A 41 25.52 20.87 -13.95
C SER A 41 24.33 20.17 -14.64
N LEU A 42 23.55 20.99 -15.35
CA LEU A 42 23.17 20.82 -16.76
C LEU A 42 22.98 19.37 -17.27
N CYS A 43 21.72 18.91 -17.26
CA CYS A 43 21.16 18.11 -18.35
C CYS A 43 19.63 18.26 -18.35
N GLU A 44 19.16 19.10 -19.25
CA GLU A 44 17.85 19.08 -19.92
C GLU A 44 16.67 18.41 -19.17
N SER A 45 15.94 19.28 -18.46
CA SER A 45 14.55 19.16 -18.04
C SER A 45 13.68 18.13 -18.78
N GLN A 46 13.32 17.05 -18.08
CA GLN A 46 12.10 16.27 -18.34
C GLN A 46 11.31 16.13 -17.04
N THR A 47 10.26 16.94 -16.91
CA THR A 47 9.17 16.73 -15.95
C THR A 47 8.43 15.45 -16.35
N ALA A 48 8.92 14.29 -15.91
CA ALA A 48 8.38 12.99 -16.29
C ALA A 48 7.29 12.56 -15.30
N GLY A 49 6.06 13.01 -15.54
CA GLY A 49 4.89 12.30 -15.02
C GLY A 49 4.97 10.82 -15.45
N LEU A 50 4.81 9.91 -14.50
CA LEU A 50 5.18 8.52 -14.65
C LEU A 50 4.32 7.83 -15.74
N ARG A 51 4.98 7.36 -16.80
CA ARG A 51 4.34 6.65 -17.95
C ARG A 51 3.76 5.26 -17.60
N ILE A 52 3.83 4.83 -16.35
CA ILE A 52 3.45 3.47 -15.89
C ILE A 52 1.94 3.37 -15.59
N ALA A 53 1.30 4.47 -15.22
CA ALA A 53 -0.13 4.56 -14.96
C ALA A 53 -1.01 4.66 -16.22
N ARG A 54 -0.41 4.86 -17.40
CA ARG A 54 -1.15 4.86 -18.66
C ARG A 54 -1.49 3.41 -19.03
N PRO A 55 -2.75 3.06 -19.34
CA PRO A 55 -3.09 1.74 -19.83
C PRO A 55 -2.25 1.45 -21.08
N LEU A 56 -1.25 0.57 -20.96
CA LEU A 56 -0.46 0.09 -22.09
C LEU A 56 -1.34 -0.88 -22.89
N GLY A 57 -2.26 -0.35 -23.70
CA GLY A 57 -3.09 -1.13 -24.63
C GLY A 57 -4.00 -2.19 -23.99
N GLY A 58 -4.21 -2.13 -22.67
CA GLY A 58 -5.09 -3.05 -21.94
C GLY A 58 -6.56 -2.65 -22.07
N ARG A 59 -7.46 -3.63 -22.11
CA ARG A 59 -8.90 -3.38 -21.94
C ARG A 59 -9.13 -2.78 -20.55
N PRO A 60 -10.04 -1.80 -20.39
CA PRO A 60 -10.35 -1.24 -19.07
C PRO A 60 -10.79 -2.37 -18.12
N LYS A 61 -10.26 -2.39 -16.88
CA LYS A 61 -10.76 -3.29 -15.82
C LYS A 61 -12.12 -2.74 -15.37
N LEU A 62 -13.19 -3.47 -15.66
CA LEU A 62 -14.54 -3.13 -15.24
C LEU A 62 -14.80 -3.77 -13.87
N THR A 63 -15.28 -2.98 -12.93
CA THR A 63 -15.64 -3.42 -11.58
C THR A 63 -17.09 -3.07 -11.28
N ILE A 64 -17.75 -3.91 -10.48
CA ILE A 64 -19.11 -3.65 -9.99
C ILE A 64 -19.01 -2.71 -8.79
N THR A 65 -19.79 -1.63 -8.80
CA THR A 65 -19.78 -0.63 -7.72
C THR A 65 -20.37 -1.15 -6.41
N ASP A 66 -21.42 -1.97 -6.48
CA ASP A 66 -22.07 -2.55 -5.30
C ASP A 66 -21.65 -4.02 -5.13
N THR A 67 -20.63 -4.24 -4.29
CA THR A 67 -20.14 -5.59 -3.98
C THR A 67 -21.10 -6.37 -3.09
N GLY A 68 -21.99 -5.72 -2.34
CA GLY A 68 -23.02 -6.38 -1.54
C GLY A 68 -24.10 -7.02 -2.42
N LEU A 69 -24.59 -6.28 -3.41
CA LEU A 69 -25.50 -6.81 -4.43
C LEU A 69 -24.83 -7.91 -5.25
N ALA A 70 -23.58 -7.70 -5.68
CA ALA A 70 -22.82 -8.74 -6.37
C ALA A 70 -22.70 -10.00 -5.50
N ALA A 71 -22.38 -9.86 -4.21
CA ALA A 71 -22.30 -10.99 -3.29
C ALA A 71 -23.62 -11.74 -3.19
N ARG A 72 -24.73 -10.99 -3.08
CA ARG A 72 -26.08 -11.55 -2.98
C ARG A 72 -26.50 -12.34 -4.22
N LEU A 73 -26.09 -11.90 -5.41
CA LEU A 73 -26.37 -12.56 -6.69
C LEU A 73 -25.46 -13.77 -6.93
N LEU A 74 -24.20 -13.71 -6.51
CA LEU A 74 -23.27 -14.84 -6.58
C LEU A 74 -23.64 -15.94 -5.57
N GLY A 75 -24.22 -15.57 -4.43
CA GLY A 75 -24.82 -16.47 -3.46
C GLY A 75 -23.83 -17.51 -2.92
N GLY A 76 -24.27 -18.77 -2.86
CA GLY A 76 -23.46 -19.88 -2.32
C GLY A 76 -22.14 -20.12 -3.06
N ARG A 77 -21.98 -19.62 -4.29
CA ARG A 77 -20.75 -19.79 -5.08
C ARG A 77 -19.53 -19.17 -4.40
N LEU A 78 -19.71 -18.07 -3.66
CA LEU A 78 -18.61 -17.45 -2.92
C LEU A 78 -18.02 -18.36 -1.84
N ARG A 79 -18.79 -19.34 -1.34
CA ARG A 79 -18.31 -20.31 -0.35
C ARG A 79 -17.53 -21.46 -0.97
N THR A 80 -17.75 -21.74 -2.26
CA THR A 80 -17.20 -22.89 -2.97
C THR A 80 -16.12 -22.52 -3.97
N ASP A 81 -16.01 -21.23 -4.34
CA ASP A 81 -15.08 -20.70 -5.33
C ASP A 81 -14.24 -19.57 -4.69
N PRO A 82 -13.07 -19.90 -4.11
CA PRO A 82 -12.19 -18.93 -3.46
C PRO A 82 -11.66 -17.84 -4.40
N ASP A 83 -11.48 -18.15 -5.69
CA ASP A 83 -11.00 -17.18 -6.67
C ASP A 83 -12.07 -16.13 -6.96
N LEU A 84 -13.34 -16.56 -7.03
CA LEU A 84 -14.48 -15.65 -7.15
C LEU A 84 -14.61 -14.77 -5.90
N ALA A 85 -14.43 -15.34 -4.71
CA ALA A 85 -14.44 -14.58 -3.46
C ALA A 85 -13.28 -13.56 -3.42
N GLY A 86 -12.08 -13.95 -3.86
CA GLY A 86 -10.92 -13.07 -3.98
C GLY A 86 -11.19 -11.89 -4.92
N ARG A 87 -11.70 -12.15 -6.12
CA ARG A 87 -12.05 -11.09 -7.09
C ARG A 87 -13.11 -10.13 -6.56
N LEU A 88 -14.09 -10.63 -5.80
CA LEU A 88 -15.10 -9.78 -5.18
C LEU A 88 -14.48 -8.91 -4.07
N LEU A 89 -13.56 -9.46 -3.28
CA LEU A 89 -12.82 -8.71 -2.26
C LEU A 89 -11.92 -7.64 -2.88
N GLU A 90 -11.20 -7.94 -3.96
CA GLU A 90 -10.45 -6.94 -4.71
C GLU A 90 -11.34 -5.79 -5.19
N THR A 91 -12.51 -6.15 -5.73
CA THR A 91 -13.49 -5.17 -6.23
C THR A 91 -13.99 -4.28 -5.09
N PHE A 92 -14.25 -4.86 -3.91
CA PHE A 92 -14.67 -4.11 -2.73
C PHE A 92 -13.59 -3.12 -2.30
N VAL A 93 -12.34 -3.58 -2.13
CA VAL A 93 -11.22 -2.71 -1.72
C VAL A 93 -10.97 -1.60 -2.74
N ALA A 94 -11.04 -1.90 -4.03
CA ALA A 94 -10.91 -0.89 -5.08
C ALA A 94 -12.02 0.16 -5.01
N GLY A 95 -13.26 -0.23 -4.71
CA GLY A 95 -14.38 0.69 -4.51
C GLY A 95 -14.17 1.62 -3.32
N GLU A 96 -13.77 1.07 -2.18
CA GLU A 96 -13.47 1.84 -0.97
C GLU A 96 -12.32 2.82 -1.18
N LEU A 97 -11.20 2.37 -1.74
CA LEU A 97 -10.06 3.23 -2.03
C LEU A 97 -10.40 4.30 -3.06
N ARG A 98 -11.20 3.97 -4.09
CA ARG A 98 -11.65 4.95 -5.07
C ARG A 98 -12.47 6.05 -4.42
N ALA A 99 -13.41 5.70 -3.55
CA ALA A 99 -14.16 6.68 -2.78
C ALA A 99 -13.17 7.54 -1.99
N GLN A 100 -12.26 6.94 -1.21
CA GLN A 100 -11.23 7.64 -0.44
C GLN A 100 -10.34 8.59 -1.25
N CYS A 101 -9.99 8.25 -2.48
CA CYS A 101 -9.22 9.14 -3.35
C CYS A 101 -9.97 10.46 -3.64
N GLU A 102 -11.30 10.45 -3.73
CA GLU A 102 -12.10 11.63 -4.10
C GLU A 102 -12.21 12.67 -2.97
N TRP A 103 -12.31 12.22 -1.72
CA TRP A 103 -12.36 13.12 -0.55
C TRP A 103 -11.01 13.31 0.13
N SER A 104 -9.98 12.57 -0.31
CA SER A 104 -8.64 12.73 0.25
C SER A 104 -8.04 14.11 -0.08
N ARG A 105 -7.21 14.65 0.82
CA ARG A 105 -6.45 15.89 0.55
C ARG A 105 -5.41 15.71 -0.55
N THR A 106 -4.77 14.55 -0.63
CA THR A 106 -3.72 14.26 -1.62
C THR A 106 -4.29 13.91 -2.99
N ARG A 107 -5.58 13.49 -3.06
CA ARG A 107 -6.32 13.12 -4.27
C ARG A 107 -5.49 12.26 -5.24
N PRO A 108 -4.93 11.15 -4.77
CA PRO A 108 -4.10 10.31 -5.63
C PRO A 108 -4.93 9.73 -6.76
N SER A 109 -4.28 9.52 -7.90
CA SER A 109 -4.87 8.78 -9.01
C SER A 109 -4.75 7.28 -8.77
N LEU A 110 -5.83 6.54 -9.06
CA LEU A 110 -5.91 5.09 -8.83
C LEU A 110 -5.77 4.35 -10.16
N PHE A 111 -4.83 3.41 -10.20
CA PHE A 111 -4.51 2.59 -11.35
C PHE A 111 -4.39 1.11 -10.99
N HIS A 112 -4.21 0.28 -12.01
CA HIS A 112 -3.79 -1.11 -11.89
C HIS A 112 -2.51 -1.29 -12.69
N PHE A 113 -1.59 -2.11 -12.20
CA PHE A 113 -0.34 -2.37 -12.91
C PHE A 113 -0.26 -3.81 -13.36
N ARG A 114 0.16 -3.98 -14.62
CA ARG A 114 0.55 -5.27 -15.18
C ARG A 114 1.71 -5.06 -16.13
N ASP A 115 2.74 -5.89 -15.99
CA ASP A 115 3.88 -5.87 -16.89
C ASP A 115 3.78 -6.94 -17.99
N ARG A 116 4.68 -6.87 -18.97
CA ARG A 116 4.69 -7.79 -20.13
C ARG A 116 5.03 -9.24 -19.75
N THR A 117 5.64 -9.45 -18.59
CA THR A 117 5.98 -10.78 -18.06
C THR A 117 4.85 -11.38 -17.24
N GLY A 118 3.74 -10.66 -17.07
CA GLY A 118 2.57 -11.09 -16.34
C GLY A 118 2.63 -10.80 -14.83
N VAL A 119 3.58 -9.99 -14.36
CA VAL A 119 3.57 -9.51 -12.97
C VAL A 119 2.51 -8.43 -12.83
N GLU A 120 1.67 -8.57 -11.82
CA GLU A 120 0.54 -7.67 -11.54
C GLU A 120 0.73 -7.02 -10.16
N VAL A 121 0.12 -5.83 -10.00
CA VAL A 121 -0.16 -5.22 -8.70
C VAL A 121 -1.61 -4.76 -8.73
N ASP A 122 -2.40 -5.22 -7.76
CA ASP A 122 -3.85 -5.03 -7.77
C ASP A 122 -4.25 -3.56 -7.86
N ILE A 123 -3.64 -2.68 -7.06
CA ILE A 123 -3.92 -1.24 -7.06
C ILE A 123 -2.61 -0.46 -6.95
N VAL A 124 -2.52 0.62 -7.72
CA VAL A 124 -1.42 1.59 -7.66
C VAL A 124 -2.02 2.97 -7.42
N LEU A 125 -1.59 3.63 -6.35
CA LEU A 125 -1.95 5.00 -6.02
C LEU A 125 -0.77 5.90 -6.37
N GLU A 126 -1.00 6.93 -7.19
CA GLU A 126 0.00 7.92 -7.57
C GLU A 126 -0.45 9.31 -7.12
N SER A 127 0.34 9.97 -6.29
CA SER A 127 0.09 11.35 -5.88
C SER A 127 0.50 12.35 -6.97
N GLY A 128 -0.01 13.59 -6.89
CA GLY A 128 0.28 14.62 -7.88
C GLY A 128 1.75 15.04 -8.00
N ASP A 129 2.57 14.74 -6.98
CA ASP A 129 4.03 14.93 -6.97
C ASP A 129 4.81 13.72 -7.49
N GLY A 130 4.12 12.68 -7.99
CA GLY A 130 4.72 11.55 -8.71
C GLY A 130 5.12 10.37 -7.82
N HIS A 131 4.84 10.44 -6.53
CA HIS A 131 5.12 9.33 -5.65
C HIS A 131 4.05 8.23 -5.70
N VAL A 132 4.47 7.00 -5.42
CA VAL A 132 3.67 5.80 -5.68
C VAL A 132 3.57 4.90 -4.46
N VAL A 133 2.35 4.43 -4.21
CA VAL A 133 2.05 3.31 -3.31
C VAL A 133 1.48 2.15 -4.14
N GLY A 134 2.07 0.96 -3.98
CA GLY A 134 1.48 -0.28 -4.49
C GLY A 134 0.66 -0.99 -3.42
N VAL A 135 -0.51 -1.53 -3.77
CA VAL A 135 -1.38 -2.27 -2.87
C VAL A 135 -1.74 -3.62 -3.50
N GLU A 136 -1.50 -4.69 -2.77
CA GLU A 136 -1.93 -6.06 -3.07
C GLU A 136 -3.04 -6.48 -2.11
N ILE A 137 -4.01 -7.25 -2.59
CA ILE A 137 -5.15 -7.70 -1.79
C ILE A 137 -5.11 -9.23 -1.65
N LYS A 138 -5.19 -9.71 -0.40
CA LYS A 138 -5.17 -11.14 -0.11
C LYS A 138 -6.27 -11.54 0.86
N ALA A 139 -7.12 -12.46 0.44
CA ALA A 139 -8.18 -13.01 1.31
C ALA A 139 -7.66 -13.84 2.50
N GLY A 140 -6.42 -14.34 2.44
CA GLY A 140 -5.81 -15.15 3.49
C GLY A 140 -4.74 -14.39 4.28
N ALA A 141 -4.52 -14.79 5.54
CA ALA A 141 -3.57 -14.15 6.45
C ALA A 141 -2.09 -14.43 6.12
N THR A 142 -1.79 -15.54 5.45
CA THR A 142 -0.42 -15.93 5.13
C THR A 142 0.07 -15.21 3.88
N VAL A 143 0.89 -14.18 4.05
CA VAL A 143 1.61 -13.51 2.96
C VAL A 143 2.91 -14.27 2.65
N ARG A 144 3.08 -14.69 1.40
CA ARG A 144 4.25 -15.40 0.87
C ARG A 144 5.14 -14.46 0.05
N ALA A 145 6.37 -14.89 -0.24
CA ALA A 145 7.31 -14.09 -1.05
C ALA A 145 6.76 -13.78 -2.46
N ASP A 146 6.04 -14.74 -3.07
CA ASP A 146 5.44 -14.55 -4.40
C ASP A 146 4.37 -13.45 -4.41
N ASP A 147 3.65 -13.27 -3.29
CA ASP A 147 2.66 -12.20 -3.12
C ASP A 147 3.31 -10.80 -3.12
N LEU A 148 4.63 -10.71 -2.93
CA LEU A 148 5.37 -9.45 -2.89
C LEU A 148 6.05 -9.12 -4.22
N ARG A 149 5.99 -10.02 -5.20
CA ARG A 149 6.74 -9.88 -6.46
C ARG A 149 6.36 -8.61 -7.21
N GLY A 150 5.07 -8.29 -7.27
CA GLY A 150 4.57 -7.05 -7.89
C GLY A 150 5.09 -5.80 -7.20
N LEU A 151 4.92 -5.72 -5.88
CA LEU A 151 5.39 -4.60 -5.06
C LEU A 151 6.92 -4.42 -5.14
N ARG A 152 7.70 -5.51 -5.09
CA ARG A 152 9.16 -5.47 -5.24
C ARG A 152 9.58 -5.00 -6.63
N LEU A 153 8.84 -5.38 -7.67
CA LEU A 153 9.09 -4.89 -9.02
C LEU A 153 8.83 -3.38 -9.13
N LEU A 154 7.75 -2.87 -8.52
CA LEU A 154 7.49 -1.44 -8.45
C LEU A 154 8.58 -0.69 -7.68
N GLU A 155 8.95 -1.19 -6.49
CA GLU A 155 10.05 -0.66 -5.69
C GLU A 155 11.34 -0.53 -6.50
N GLN A 156 11.73 -1.59 -7.22
CA GLN A 156 12.93 -1.59 -8.05
C GLN A 156 12.86 -0.62 -9.24
N ARG A 157 11.69 -0.48 -9.87
CA ARG A 157 11.52 0.38 -11.06
C ARG A 157 11.45 1.86 -10.72
N LEU A 158 10.89 2.19 -9.56
CA LEU A 158 10.57 3.56 -9.16
C LEU A 158 11.61 4.14 -8.19
N GLY A 159 12.31 3.30 -7.44
CA GLY A 159 13.36 3.74 -6.52
C GLY A 159 12.82 4.74 -5.50
N ALA A 160 13.33 5.97 -5.52
CA ALA A 160 12.95 7.02 -4.58
C ALA A 160 11.48 7.47 -4.70
N ASP A 161 10.84 7.23 -5.85
CA ASP A 161 9.44 7.58 -6.06
C ASP A 161 8.50 6.51 -5.47
N PHE A 162 8.99 5.31 -5.15
CA PHE A 162 8.21 4.28 -4.45
C PHE A 162 8.18 4.56 -2.94
N SER A 163 7.01 4.92 -2.44
CA SER A 163 6.85 5.29 -1.03
C SER A 163 6.57 4.10 -0.13
N ALA A 164 5.70 3.19 -0.59
CA ALA A 164 5.33 2.02 0.20
C ALA A 164 4.69 0.93 -0.67
N GLY A 165 4.87 -0.32 -0.22
CA GLY A 165 4.06 -1.46 -0.65
C GLY A 165 3.15 -1.91 0.49
N ILE A 166 1.87 -2.16 0.21
CA ILE A 166 0.89 -2.62 1.19
C ILE A 166 0.30 -3.94 0.73
N VAL A 167 0.21 -4.91 1.63
CA VAL A 167 -0.59 -6.12 1.44
C VAL A 167 -1.76 -6.09 2.40
N LEU A 168 -2.96 -5.81 1.90
CA LEU A 168 -4.20 -5.87 2.67
C LEU A 168 -4.64 -7.32 2.82
N CYS A 169 -4.69 -7.81 4.05
CA CYS A 169 -5.01 -9.21 4.32
C CYS A 169 -5.67 -9.44 5.68
N THR A 170 -6.10 -10.67 5.95
CA THR A 170 -6.84 -11.03 7.17
C THR A 170 -5.91 -11.29 8.37
N ILE A 171 -4.88 -10.48 8.54
CA ILE A 171 -4.03 -10.49 9.74
C ILE A 171 -4.67 -9.66 10.85
N PRO A 172 -4.38 -9.93 12.13
CA PRO A 172 -4.94 -9.15 13.23
C PRO A 172 -4.29 -7.76 13.34
N GLU A 173 -3.01 -7.66 12.98
CA GLU A 173 -2.17 -6.48 13.22
C GLU A 173 -1.17 -6.27 12.09
N ALA A 174 -0.72 -5.03 11.92
CA ALA A 174 0.28 -4.66 10.93
C ALA A 174 1.59 -5.43 11.12
N ARG A 175 2.20 -5.87 10.01
CA ARG A 175 3.47 -6.60 10.01
C ARG A 175 4.41 -6.09 8.93
N HIS A 176 5.66 -5.81 9.30
CA HIS A 176 6.70 -5.42 8.34
C HIS A 176 7.16 -6.63 7.52
N LEU A 177 7.29 -6.45 6.20
CA LEU A 177 7.70 -7.50 5.25
C LEU A 177 9.04 -7.19 4.56
N GLY A 178 9.79 -6.20 5.06
CA GLY A 178 11.10 -5.79 4.55
C GLY A 178 11.04 -4.61 3.57
N GLY A 179 12.09 -3.78 3.56
CA GLY A 179 12.10 -2.54 2.77
C GLY A 179 10.93 -1.61 3.18
N PRO A 180 10.27 -0.92 2.24
CA PRO A 180 9.10 -0.10 2.51
C PRO A 180 7.78 -0.89 2.41
N ILE A 181 7.79 -2.22 2.60
CA ILE A 181 6.62 -3.08 2.40
C ILE A 181 6.04 -3.58 3.72
N TRP A 182 4.71 -3.49 3.86
CA TRP A 182 3.95 -3.86 5.04
C TRP A 182 2.73 -4.71 4.67
N ALA A 183 2.35 -5.63 5.56
CA ALA A 183 1.02 -6.22 5.56
C ALA A 183 0.14 -5.50 6.57
N LEU A 184 -1.11 -5.20 6.19
CA LEU A 184 -2.08 -4.49 7.02
C LEU A 184 -3.41 -5.26 7.08
N PRO A 185 -4.16 -5.17 8.21
CA PRO A 185 -5.53 -5.66 8.27
C PRO A 185 -6.45 -4.84 7.35
N PHE A 186 -7.54 -5.44 6.85
CA PHE A 186 -8.56 -4.68 6.10
C PHE A 186 -9.19 -3.54 6.91
N SER A 187 -9.23 -3.65 8.24
CA SER A 187 -9.70 -2.55 9.10
C SER A 187 -8.88 -1.28 8.95
N ALA A 188 -7.62 -1.36 8.51
CA ALA A 188 -6.79 -0.20 8.23
C ALA A 188 -7.38 0.72 7.13
N LEU A 189 -8.34 0.21 6.33
CA LEU A 189 -9.07 1.04 5.37
C LEU A 189 -9.89 2.16 6.02
N TRP A 190 -10.37 1.95 7.26
CA TRP A 190 -11.27 2.90 7.96
C TRP A 190 -10.77 3.28 9.35
N HIS A 191 -9.90 2.46 9.94
CA HIS A 191 -9.34 2.66 11.27
C HIS A 191 -7.81 2.80 11.17
N PRO A 192 -7.31 3.94 10.67
CA PRO A 192 -5.87 4.16 10.48
C PRO A 192 -5.08 4.24 11.80
N ASN A 193 -5.75 4.14 12.96
CA ASN A 193 -5.18 4.49 14.27
C ASN A 193 -5.36 3.40 15.36
N GLU A 194 -5.80 2.19 15.01
CA GLU A 194 -5.73 1.07 15.96
C GLU A 194 -4.28 0.59 16.03
N ARG A 195 -3.57 1.11 17.04
CA ARG A 195 -2.19 0.78 17.37
C ARG A 195 -1.98 -0.74 17.33
N ALA A 196 -0.98 -1.20 16.59
CA ALA A 196 -0.35 -2.48 16.89
C ALA A 196 -0.02 -2.51 18.40
N PRO A 197 -0.39 -3.57 19.15
CA PRO A 197 -0.19 -3.64 20.59
C PRO A 197 1.28 -3.41 20.91
N ARG A 198 1.52 -2.54 21.88
CA ARG A 198 2.85 -2.39 22.45
C ARG A 198 3.20 -3.70 23.17
N PRO A 199 4.44 -4.20 23.06
CA PRO A 199 4.89 -5.26 23.94
C PRO A 199 4.68 -4.79 25.39
N ARG A 200 3.98 -5.62 26.19
CA ARG A 200 3.96 -5.45 27.65
C ARG A 200 5.41 -5.56 28.12
N ILE A 201 5.98 -4.46 28.59
CA ILE A 201 7.14 -4.53 29.46
C ILE A 201 6.57 -4.90 30.83
N ASP A 202 6.46 -6.20 31.08
CA ASP A 202 6.23 -6.69 32.43
C ASP A 202 7.53 -6.48 33.21
N GLY A 203 7.50 -5.60 34.21
CA GLY A 203 8.63 -5.44 35.12
C GLY A 203 8.71 -4.11 35.83
N ASP A 204 7.76 -3.82 36.72
CA ASP A 204 8.02 -2.98 37.89
C ASP A 204 7.63 -3.80 39.13
N ALA A 205 8.65 -4.34 39.80
CA ALA A 205 8.65 -4.80 41.18
C ALA A 205 10.00 -4.39 41.80
#